data_AF-A0A3Q9G8W1-F1
#
_entry.id   AF-A0A3Q9G8W1-F1
#
_cell.length_a   1.000
_cell.length_b   1.000
_cell.length_c   1.000
_cell.angle_alpha   90.00
_cell.angle_beta   90.00
_cell.angle_gamma   90.00
#
_symmetry.space_group_name_H-M   'P 1'
#
loop_
_entity.id
_entity.type
_entity.pdbx_description
1 polymer ?
#
loop_
_entity_poly.entity_id
_entity_poly.type
_entity_poly.pdbx_seq_one_letter_code
_entity_poly.pdbx_strand_id
1 'polypeptide(L)'
;MTIPLIDEYNWQELEQAYGSAENAPKFLNDLLSGDEDLLDEAINDFLFGQACHQYTTYSCTPPVVKCVVFILNNYELDSYIISQLLQFIHACTYNAVSIPELRKEILLGLNCYKVFEKHPDEKVDLTADSLIKFCSTYGG
;
A
#
# COMPACT_ATOMS: atom_id res chain seq x y z
N MET A 1 -8.39 13.68 -7.71
CA MET A 1 -8.85 12.30 -8.00
C MET A 1 -9.39 11.73 -6.69
N THR A 2 -10.35 10.79 -6.71
CA THR A 2 -10.93 10.23 -5.48
C THR A 2 -10.75 8.73 -5.43
N ILE A 3 -10.34 8.19 -4.29
CA ILE A 3 -10.20 6.76 -4.05
C ILE A 3 -11.50 6.26 -3.40
N PRO A 4 -12.41 5.61 -4.14
CA PRO A 4 -13.75 5.26 -3.64
C PRO A 4 -13.71 4.27 -2.46
N LEU A 5 -12.64 3.47 -2.35
CA LEU A 5 -12.48 2.49 -1.28
C LEU A 5 -12.30 3.13 0.10
N ILE A 6 -11.95 4.42 0.17
CA ILE A 6 -11.82 5.14 1.42
C ILE A 6 -13.15 5.13 2.20
N ASP A 7 -14.28 5.26 1.50
CA ASP A 7 -15.59 5.37 2.13
C ASP A 7 -16.14 4.02 2.66
N GLU A 8 -15.42 2.90 2.42
CA GLU A 8 -15.82 1.57 2.90
C GLU A 8 -15.46 1.31 4.37
N TYR A 9 -14.66 2.19 5.00
CA TYR A 9 -14.08 1.97 6.32
C TYR A 9 -14.42 3.09 7.29
N ASN A 10 -14.73 2.70 8.54
CA ASN A 10 -14.79 3.65 9.64
C ASN A 10 -13.37 3.89 10.19
N TRP A 11 -12.62 4.76 9.55
CA TRP A 11 -11.21 5.04 9.87
C TRP A 11 -10.96 5.48 11.31
N GLN A 12 -11.98 6.08 11.95
CA GLN A 12 -11.89 6.50 13.36
C GLN A 12 -11.83 5.30 14.33
N GLU A 13 -12.41 4.15 13.96
CA GLU A 13 -12.37 2.91 14.76
C GLU A 13 -11.16 2.03 14.43
N LEU A 14 -10.38 2.40 13.40
CA LEU A 14 -9.14 1.75 13.05
C LEU A 14 -7.96 2.44 13.74
N GLU A 15 -6.92 1.67 13.99
CA GLU A 15 -5.70 2.12 14.66
C GLU A 15 -4.52 2.08 13.69
N GLN A 16 -3.61 3.03 13.90
CA GLN A 16 -2.29 3.15 13.32
C GLN A 16 -1.27 3.35 14.45
N ALA A 17 0.03 3.48 14.14
CA ALA A 17 1.09 3.52 15.14
C ALA A 17 0.89 4.53 16.29
N TYR A 18 0.22 5.65 16.01
CA TYR A 18 0.03 6.74 16.97
C TYR A 18 -1.42 6.96 17.41
N GLY A 19 -2.30 5.96 17.24
CA GLY A 19 -3.70 5.99 17.71
C GLY A 19 -4.69 5.82 16.57
N SER A 20 -5.76 6.62 16.58
CA SER A 20 -6.81 6.58 15.54
C SER A 20 -6.24 6.80 14.13
N ALA A 21 -6.78 6.08 13.15
CA ALA A 21 -6.48 6.22 11.74
C ALA A 21 -7.43 7.18 11.00
N GLU A 22 -8.18 8.04 11.70
CA GLU A 22 -9.14 8.99 11.11
C GLU A 22 -8.56 9.92 10.02
N ASN A 23 -7.24 10.11 10.04
CA ASN A 23 -6.50 10.92 9.08
C ASN A 23 -6.11 10.16 7.80
N ALA A 24 -6.23 8.82 7.78
CA ALA A 24 -5.87 7.98 6.63
C ALA A 24 -6.53 8.40 5.31
N PRO A 25 -7.83 8.78 5.26
CA PRO A 25 -8.45 9.32 4.05
C PRO A 25 -7.71 10.49 3.42
N LYS A 26 -7.19 11.42 4.25
CA LYS A 26 -6.46 12.59 3.77
C LYS A 26 -5.16 12.13 3.08
N PHE A 27 -4.32 11.39 3.81
CA PHE A 27 -3.03 10.93 3.30
C PHE A 27 -3.17 10.03 2.06
N LEU A 28 -4.19 9.17 2.00
CA LEU A 28 -4.44 8.35 0.82
C LEU A 28 -4.77 9.20 -0.42
N ASN A 29 -5.56 10.27 -0.26
CA ASN A 29 -5.83 11.19 -1.38
C ASN A 29 -4.59 12.04 -1.74
N ASP A 30 -3.75 12.37 -0.76
CA ASP A 30 -2.53 13.16 -0.97
C ASP A 30 -1.51 12.44 -1.88
N LEU A 31 -1.52 11.09 -1.92
CA LEU A 31 -0.77 10.28 -2.89
C LEU A 31 -1.08 10.63 -4.36
N LEU A 32 -2.23 11.26 -4.62
CA LEU A 32 -2.70 11.65 -5.94
C LEU A 32 -2.84 13.17 -6.10
N SER A 33 -2.29 13.95 -5.16
CA SER A 33 -2.45 15.42 -5.14
C SER A 33 -1.64 16.12 -6.24
N GLY A 34 -0.50 15.54 -6.62
CA GLY A 34 0.51 16.20 -7.46
C GLY A 34 1.33 17.28 -6.72
N ASP A 35 1.14 17.42 -5.41
CA ASP A 35 1.91 18.29 -4.54
C ASP A 35 3.02 17.46 -3.87
N GLU A 36 4.28 17.86 -4.06
CA GLU A 36 5.44 17.08 -3.62
C GLU A 36 5.53 16.97 -2.09
N ASP A 37 5.17 18.02 -1.34
CA ASP A 37 5.22 18.01 0.11
C ASP A 37 4.14 17.09 0.69
N LEU A 38 2.91 17.17 0.14
CA LEU A 38 1.81 16.29 0.55
C LEU A 38 2.08 14.83 0.18
N LEU A 39 2.71 14.58 -0.97
CA LEU A 39 3.12 13.24 -1.39
C LEU A 39 4.18 12.66 -0.45
N ASP A 40 5.17 13.47 -0.06
CA ASP A 40 6.21 13.04 0.87
C ASP A 40 5.64 12.68 2.24
N GLU A 41 4.77 13.53 2.80
CA GLU A 41 4.05 13.23 4.06
C GLU A 41 3.20 11.95 3.94
N ALA A 42 2.46 11.79 2.83
CA ALA A 42 1.64 10.62 2.61
C ALA A 42 2.47 9.32 2.56
N ILE A 43 3.66 9.36 1.96
CA ILE A 43 4.54 8.20 1.84
C ILE A 43 5.30 7.96 3.15
N ASN A 44 6.09 8.93 3.60
CA ASN A 44 7.04 8.75 4.69
C ASN A 44 6.33 8.77 6.05
N ASP A 45 5.50 9.78 6.30
CA ASP A 45 4.87 9.95 7.61
C ASP A 45 3.68 9.00 7.78
N PHE A 46 2.90 8.79 6.72
CA PHE A 46 1.72 7.94 6.81
C PHE A 46 1.99 6.47 6.44
N LEU A 47 2.34 6.13 5.19
CA LEU A 47 2.47 4.72 4.80
C LEU A 47 3.54 3.99 5.63
N PHE A 48 4.75 4.53 5.72
CA PHE A 48 5.86 3.91 6.45
C PHE A 48 5.94 4.34 7.93
N GLY A 49 5.48 5.54 8.26
CA GLY A 49 5.52 6.08 9.62
C GLY A 49 4.37 5.62 10.52
N GLN A 50 3.18 5.38 9.96
CA GLN A 50 1.95 5.17 10.72
C GLN A 50 1.25 3.85 10.37
N ALA A 51 0.93 3.63 9.09
CA ALA A 51 0.14 2.49 8.64
C ALA A 51 0.92 1.17 8.68
N CYS A 52 2.24 1.20 8.50
CA CYS A 52 3.14 0.06 8.68
C CYS A 52 4.46 0.50 9.34
N HIS A 53 4.41 0.86 10.62
CA HIS A 53 5.58 1.34 11.36
C HIS A 53 6.48 0.19 11.84
N GLN A 54 7.76 0.20 11.45
CA GLN A 54 8.77 -0.80 11.86
C GLN A 54 8.30 -2.25 11.66
N TYR A 55 7.68 -2.52 10.50
CA TYR A 55 7.07 -3.82 10.18
C TYR A 55 5.98 -4.25 11.16
N THR A 56 5.37 -3.35 11.92
CA THR A 56 4.19 -3.62 12.75
C THR A 56 2.94 -3.41 11.91
N THR A 57 2.00 -4.35 12.01
CA THR A 57 0.69 -4.27 11.37
C THR A 57 -0.33 -3.79 12.39
N TYR A 58 -1.14 -2.81 12.00
CA TYR A 58 -2.25 -2.24 12.77
C TYR A 58 -3.57 -2.55 12.08
N SER A 59 -4.69 -2.24 12.72
CA SER A 59 -6.01 -2.54 12.14
C SER A 59 -6.30 -1.72 10.88
N CYS A 60 -5.65 -0.56 10.68
CA CYS A 60 -5.75 0.19 9.42
C CYS A 60 -4.90 -0.38 8.28
N THR A 61 -3.90 -1.24 8.55
CA THR A 61 -2.93 -1.66 7.52
C THR A 61 -3.59 -2.43 6.37
N PRO A 62 -4.48 -3.43 6.59
CA PRO A 62 -5.13 -4.11 5.46
C PRO A 62 -6.00 -3.16 4.59
N PRO A 63 -6.87 -2.30 5.16
CA PRO A 63 -7.57 -1.26 4.40
C PRO A 63 -6.64 -0.33 3.60
N VAL A 64 -5.52 0.09 4.18
CA VAL A 64 -4.52 0.92 3.48
C VAL A 64 -3.90 0.15 2.31
N VAL A 65 -3.50 -1.11 2.51
CA VAL A 65 -2.97 -1.96 1.42
C VAL A 65 -3.98 -2.11 0.30
N LYS A 66 -5.27 -2.33 0.61
CA LYS A 66 -6.33 -2.39 -0.39
C LYS A 66 -6.43 -1.09 -1.20
N CYS A 67 -6.37 0.06 -0.54
CA CYS A 67 -6.38 1.36 -1.20
C CYS A 67 -5.14 1.56 -2.10
N VAL A 68 -3.95 1.18 -1.63
CA VAL A 68 -2.71 1.30 -2.41
C VAL A 68 -2.72 0.40 -3.65
N VAL A 69 -3.20 -0.84 -3.53
CA VAL A 69 -3.40 -1.74 -4.69
C VAL A 69 -4.42 -1.16 -5.67
N PHE A 70 -5.49 -0.53 -5.18
CA PHE A 70 -6.43 0.16 -6.04
C PHE A 70 -5.77 1.33 -6.78
N ILE A 71 -4.96 2.14 -6.08
CA ILE A 71 -4.26 3.27 -6.68
C ILE A 71 -3.37 2.81 -7.84
N LEU A 72 -2.52 1.80 -7.59
CA LEU A 72 -1.62 1.24 -8.60
C LEU A 72 -2.35 0.70 -9.84
N ASN A 73 -3.58 0.20 -9.70
CA ASN A 73 -4.36 -0.35 -10.81
C ASN A 73 -5.11 0.70 -11.64
N ASN A 74 -5.40 1.88 -11.08
CA ASN A 74 -6.41 2.78 -11.64
C ASN A 74 -5.90 4.18 -11.98
N TYR A 75 -4.69 4.54 -11.58
CA TYR A 75 -4.10 5.84 -11.88
C TYR A 75 -2.80 5.71 -12.64
N GLU A 76 -2.55 6.67 -13.53
CA GLU A 76 -1.24 6.88 -14.12
C GLU A 76 -0.35 7.56 -13.08
N LEU A 77 0.77 6.91 -12.77
CA LEU A 77 1.70 7.31 -11.72
C LEU A 77 3.10 7.36 -12.32
N ASP A 78 3.93 8.27 -11.82
CA ASP A 78 5.35 8.23 -12.14
C ASP A 78 6.04 7.02 -11.48
N SER A 79 7.23 6.69 -11.98
CA SER A 79 7.99 5.53 -11.50
C SER A 79 8.39 5.63 -10.02
N TYR A 80 8.57 6.84 -9.49
CA TYR A 80 8.90 7.03 -8.09
C TYR A 80 7.71 6.63 -7.21
N ILE A 81 6.51 7.14 -7.49
CA ILE A 81 5.30 6.79 -6.74
C ILE A 81 5.03 5.28 -6.83
N ILE A 82 5.10 4.69 -8.04
CA ILE A 82 4.96 3.23 -8.23
C ILE A 82 5.93 2.47 -7.32
N SER A 83 7.20 2.89 -7.31
CA SER A 83 8.24 2.27 -6.49
C SER A 83 7.90 2.35 -5.00
N GLN A 84 7.43 3.50 -4.50
CA GLN A 84 7.10 3.68 -3.08
C GLN A 84 5.88 2.84 -2.66
N LEU A 85 4.84 2.82 -3.48
CA LEU A 85 3.63 2.05 -3.21
C LEU A 85 3.88 0.54 -3.20
N LEU A 86 4.67 0.02 -4.17
CA LEU A 86 5.06 -1.39 -4.18
C LEU A 86 5.93 -1.76 -2.98
N GLN A 87 6.85 -0.88 -2.59
CA GLN A 87 7.70 -1.11 -1.41
C GLN A 87 6.89 -1.15 -0.11
N PHE A 88 5.87 -0.28 0.02
CA PHE A 88 4.97 -0.31 1.17
C PHE A 88 4.24 -1.65 1.26
N ILE A 89 3.64 -2.12 0.16
CA ILE A 89 2.99 -3.44 0.11
C ILE A 89 4.00 -4.55 0.44
N HIS A 90 5.21 -4.47 -0.10
CA HIS A 90 6.26 -5.44 0.16
C HIS A 90 6.67 -5.45 1.65
N ALA A 91 6.79 -4.30 2.30
CA ALA A 91 7.05 -4.23 3.74
C ALA A 91 5.94 -4.92 4.56
N CYS A 92 4.68 -4.75 4.16
CA CYS A 92 3.53 -5.42 4.78
C CYS A 92 3.57 -6.95 4.64
N THR A 93 4.31 -7.52 3.67
CA THR A 93 4.42 -8.99 3.52
C THR A 93 5.04 -9.68 4.74
N TYR A 94 5.88 -8.96 5.50
CA TYR A 94 6.57 -9.49 6.68
C TYR A 94 5.58 -10.10 7.70
N ASN A 95 4.51 -9.38 8.03
CA ASN A 95 3.48 -9.87 8.95
C ASN A 95 2.31 -10.57 8.26
N ALA A 96 2.12 -10.35 6.95
CA ALA A 96 1.04 -11.00 6.21
C ALA A 96 1.12 -12.54 6.28
N VAL A 97 2.30 -13.12 6.50
CA VAL A 97 2.45 -14.56 6.74
C VAL A 97 1.56 -15.04 7.90
N SER A 98 1.41 -14.21 8.94
CA SER A 98 0.67 -14.52 10.17
C SER A 98 -0.69 -13.82 10.27
N ILE A 99 -0.98 -12.83 9.42
CA ILE A 99 -2.21 -12.03 9.46
C ILE A 99 -3.04 -12.29 8.18
N PRO A 100 -4.05 -13.16 8.24
CA PRO A 100 -4.81 -13.59 7.06
C PRO A 100 -5.49 -12.46 6.30
N GLU A 101 -6.02 -11.46 7.00
CA GLU A 101 -6.72 -10.31 6.41
C GLU A 101 -5.75 -9.46 5.58
N LEU A 102 -4.57 -9.15 6.14
CA LEU A 102 -3.51 -8.44 5.42
C LEU A 102 -3.04 -9.23 4.21
N ARG A 103 -2.80 -10.54 4.39
CA ARG A 103 -2.39 -11.43 3.31
C ARG A 103 -3.38 -11.43 2.17
N LYS A 104 -4.67 -11.53 2.47
CA LYS A 104 -5.73 -11.52 1.47
C LYS A 104 -5.66 -10.25 0.60
N GLU A 105 -5.52 -9.08 1.20
CA GLU A 105 -5.46 -7.82 0.43
C GLU A 105 -4.21 -7.75 -0.46
N ILE A 106 -3.07 -8.27 -0.01
CA ILE A 106 -1.86 -8.39 -0.85
C ILE A 106 -2.09 -9.39 -2.01
N LEU A 107 -2.68 -10.55 -1.74
CA LEU A 107 -2.94 -11.58 -2.75
C LEU A 107 -3.85 -11.07 -3.88
N LEU A 108 -4.85 -10.25 -3.54
CA LEU A 108 -5.74 -9.63 -4.52
C LEU A 108 -5.01 -8.70 -5.50
N GLY A 109 -3.82 -8.20 -5.13
CA GLY A 109 -2.97 -7.38 -6.00
C GLY A 109 -2.15 -8.16 -7.04
N LEU A 110 -2.18 -9.50 -7.08
CA LEU A 110 -1.31 -10.29 -7.97
C LEU A 110 -1.31 -9.82 -9.43
N ASN A 111 -2.48 -9.57 -10.01
CA ASN A 111 -2.56 -9.12 -11.41
C ASN A 111 -2.01 -7.70 -11.59
N CYS A 112 -2.14 -6.84 -10.57
CA CYS A 112 -1.54 -5.51 -10.56
C CYS A 112 -0.02 -5.61 -10.61
N TYR A 113 0.57 -6.46 -9.78
CA TYR A 113 2.03 -6.58 -9.67
C TYR A 113 2.66 -7.06 -10.98
N LYS A 114 1.99 -7.96 -11.70
CA LYS A 114 2.43 -8.45 -13.02
C LYS A 114 2.55 -7.36 -14.09
N VAL A 115 1.78 -6.27 -13.97
CA VAL A 115 1.90 -5.13 -14.90
C VAL A 115 3.28 -4.47 -14.80
N PHE A 116 3.92 -4.56 -13.64
CA PHE A 116 5.21 -3.93 -13.36
C PHE A 116 6.40 -4.89 -13.55
N GLU A 117 6.19 -6.11 -14.06
CA GLU A 117 7.29 -6.99 -14.47
C GLU A 117 8.10 -6.33 -15.59
N LYS A 118 9.43 -6.36 -15.47
CA LYS A 118 10.39 -5.77 -16.42
C LYS A 118 10.21 -4.27 -16.62
N HIS A 119 9.71 -3.58 -15.59
CA HIS A 119 9.63 -2.13 -15.58
C HIS A 119 11.04 -1.51 -15.76
N PRO A 120 11.20 -0.37 -16.49
CA PRO A 120 12.51 0.24 -16.73
C PRO A 120 13.26 0.67 -15.45
N ASP A 121 12.52 0.98 -14.40
CA ASP A 121 13.06 1.18 -13.04
C ASP A 121 13.29 -0.18 -12.38
N GLU A 122 14.55 -0.52 -12.12
CA GLU A 122 14.97 -1.79 -11.53
C GLU A 122 14.33 -2.04 -10.16
N LYS A 123 14.13 -0.99 -9.36
CA LYS A 123 13.54 -1.13 -8.02
C LYS A 123 12.07 -1.52 -8.11
N VAL A 124 11.35 -0.97 -9.09
CA VAL A 124 9.98 -1.35 -9.39
C VAL A 124 9.91 -2.82 -9.81
N ASP A 125 10.74 -3.24 -10.78
CA ASP A 125 10.77 -4.62 -11.28
C ASP A 125 11.07 -5.63 -10.15
N LEU A 126 12.14 -5.41 -9.38
CA LEU A 126 12.54 -6.30 -8.29
C LEU A 126 11.49 -6.41 -7.18
N THR A 127 10.80 -5.30 -6.86
CA THR A 127 9.75 -5.29 -5.84
C THR A 127 8.50 -5.99 -6.33
N ALA A 128 8.11 -5.78 -7.59
CA ALA A 128 7.00 -6.48 -8.23
C ALA A 128 7.24 -7.99 -8.28
N ASP A 129 8.42 -8.43 -8.72
CA ASP A 129 8.81 -9.86 -8.74
C ASP A 129 8.75 -10.47 -7.33
N SER A 130 9.21 -9.75 -6.31
CA SER A 130 9.13 -10.20 -4.91
C SER A 130 7.67 -10.37 -4.43
N LEU A 131 6.78 -9.44 -4.77
CA LEU A 131 5.35 -9.54 -4.47
C LEU A 131 4.67 -10.69 -5.22
N ILE A 132 5.01 -10.91 -6.49
CA ILE A 132 4.49 -12.04 -7.28
C ILE A 132 4.91 -13.38 -6.67
N LYS A 133 6.17 -13.49 -6.21
CA LYS A 133 6.67 -14.67 -5.49
C LYS A 133 5.95 -14.89 -4.16
N PHE A 134 5.71 -13.83 -3.40
CA PHE A 134 4.91 -13.90 -2.18
C PHE A 134 3.50 -14.44 -2.50
N CYS A 135 2.83 -13.89 -3.51
CA CYS A 135 1.50 -14.34 -3.91
C CYS A 135 1.47 -15.80 -4.38
N SER A 136 2.49 -16.24 -5.10
CA SER A 136 2.61 -17.63 -5.55
C SER A 136 2.85 -18.60 -4.38
N THR A 137 3.53 -18.14 -3.33
CA THR A 137 3.83 -18.94 -2.13
C THR A 137 2.61 -19.10 -1.23
N TYR A 138 1.78 -18.06 -1.11
CA TYR A 138 0.72 -17.97 -0.11
C TYR A 138 -0.71 -17.90 -0.66
N GLY A 139 -0.88 -17.90 -1.99
CA GLY A 139 -2.19 -17.85 -2.65
C GLY A 139 -2.79 -19.20 -3.06
N GLY A 140 -2.12 -20.31 -2.73
CA GLY A 140 -2.57 -21.68 -3.00
C GLY A 140 -3.41 -22.30 -1.90
#